data_AF-A0A959Z018-F1
#
_entry.id   AF-A0A959Z018-F1
#
_cell.length_a   1.000
_cell.length_b   1.000
_cell.length_c   1.000
_cell.angle_alpha   90.00
_cell.angle_beta   90.00
_cell.angle_gamma   90.00
#
_symmetry.space_group_name_H-M   'P 1'
#
loop_
_entity.id
_entity.type
_entity.pdbx_description
1 polymer ?
#
loop_
_entity_poly.entity_id
_entity_poly.type
_entity_poly.pdbx_seq_one_letter_code
_entity_poly.pdbx_strand_id
1 'polypeptide(L)' 'HRLGYGAGYYDTFLPQHPTVHTVAVCYPFQVLDTVPVEAHDVAVRQVVCGDPERPSE' A
#
# COMPACT_ATOMS: atom_id res chain seq x y z
N HIS A 1 -0.30 4.88 -4.39
CA HIS A 1 -0.86 5.09 -3.04
C HIS A 1 -1.58 3.84 -2.57
N ARG A 2 -1.97 3.73 -1.30
CA ARG A 2 -2.69 2.58 -0.75
C ARG A 2 -4.08 3.00 -0.32
N LEU A 3 -5.07 2.12 -0.45
CA LEU A 3 -6.39 2.30 0.15
C LEU A 3 -6.47 1.44 1.41
N GLY A 4 -6.60 2.06 2.58
CA GLY A 4 -6.74 1.37 3.86
C GLY A 4 -8.19 1.03 4.21
N TYR A 5 -8.40 0.43 5.37
CA TYR A 5 -9.74 0.13 5.91
C TYR A 5 -10.46 1.34 6.56
N GLY A 6 -9.93 2.55 6.41
CA GLY A 6 -10.55 3.79 6.91
C GLY A 6 -10.25 4.18 8.36
N ALA A 7 -9.40 3.44 9.07
CA ALA A 7 -9.07 3.74 10.48
C ALA A 7 -7.86 4.68 10.67
N GLY A 8 -7.19 5.11 9.60
CA GLY A 8 -6.13 6.15 9.66
C GLY A 8 -4.82 5.78 10.40
N TYR A 9 -4.66 4.53 10.86
CA TYR A 9 -3.48 4.12 11.66
C TYR A 9 -2.15 4.41 10.96
N TYR A 10 -2.05 4.05 9.67
CA TYR A 10 -0.81 4.20 8.92
C TYR A 10 -0.56 5.64 8.47
N ASP A 11 -1.61 6.44 8.29
CA ASP A 11 -1.48 7.87 7.94
C ASP A 11 -0.90 8.67 9.09
N THR A 12 -1.13 8.22 10.32
CA THR A 12 -0.51 8.81 11.52
C THR A 12 0.89 8.23 11.79
N PHE A 13 1.08 6.93 11.58
CA PHE A 13 2.32 6.23 11.93
C PHE A 13 3.48 6.50 10.95
N LEU A 14 3.22 6.49 9.65
CA LEU A 14 4.25 6.59 8.61
C LEU A 14 5.00 7.95 8.60
N PRO A 15 4.32 9.11 8.74
CA PRO A 15 5.02 10.39 8.84
C PRO A 15 5.97 10.48 10.04
N GLN A 16 5.68 9.76 11.14
CA GLN A 16 6.52 9.75 12.34
C GLN A 16 7.79 8.89 12.17
N HIS A 17 7.84 8.04 11.16
CA HIS A 17 8.93 7.09 10.92
C HIS A 17 9.47 7.21 9.49
N PRO A 18 9.97 8.39 9.05
CA PRO A 18 10.31 8.64 7.64
C PRO A 18 11.47 7.79 7.11
N THR A 19 12.29 7.22 8.01
CA THR A 19 13.45 6.42 7.65
C THR A 19 13.13 4.95 7.40
N VAL A 20 12.01 4.42 7.89
CA VAL A 20 11.70 2.99 7.82
C VAL A 20 11.40 2.55 6.38
N HIS A 21 11.93 1.39 6.01
CA HIS A 21 11.65 0.82 4.69
C HIS A 21 10.25 0.18 4.68
N THR A 22 9.36 0.68 3.83
CA THR A 22 7.95 0.26 3.78
C THR A 22 7.67 -0.56 2.53
N VAL A 23 7.07 -1.73 2.73
CA VAL A 23 6.65 -2.63 1.65
C VAL A 23 5.16 -2.94 1.83
N ALA A 24 4.35 -2.69 0.80
CA ALA A 24 2.97 -3.15 0.74
C ALA A 24 2.92 -4.52 0.07
N VAL A 25 2.28 -5.49 0.72
CA VAL A 25 2.01 -6.80 0.14
C VAL A 25 0.55 -6.88 -0.25
N CYS A 26 0.27 -7.26 -1.50
CA CYS A 26 -1.09 -7.35 -2.01
C CYS A 26 -1.25 -8.46 -3.06
N TYR A 27 -2.50 -8.84 -3.33
CA TYR A 27 -2.79 -9.70 -4.48
C TYR A 27 -2.73 -8.90 -5.79
N PRO A 28 -2.48 -9.56 -6.94
CA PRO A 28 -2.43 -8.89 -8.24
C PRO A 28 -3.69 -8.07 -8.55
N PHE A 29 -4.88 -8.58 -8.21
CA PHE A 29 -6.15 -7.89 -8.46
C PHE A 29 -6.36 -6.63 -7.61
N GLN A 30 -5.55 -6.41 -6.56
CA GLN A 30 -5.62 -5.21 -5.73
C GLN A 30 -4.73 -4.07 -6.27
N VAL A 31 -3.94 -4.34 -7.31
CA VAL A 31 -3.17 -3.32 -8.02
C VAL A 31 -4.10 -2.67 -9.04
N LEU A 32 -4.37 -1.38 -8.84
CA LEU A 32 -5.25 -0.57 -9.68
C LEU A 32 -4.46 0.59 -10.28
N ASP A 33 -4.83 1.03 -11.49
CA ASP A 33 -4.21 2.19 -12.14
C ASP A 33 -4.36 3.46 -11.31
N THR A 34 -5.50 3.61 -10.64
CA THR A 34 -5.81 4.76 -9.81
C THR A 34 -6.54 4.35 -8.54
N VAL A 35 -6.21 5.03 -7.44
CA VAL A 35 -6.95 4.98 -6.18
C VAL A 35 -7.22 6.42 -5.72
N PRO A 36 -8.31 6.69 -4.97
CA PRO A 36 -8.47 7.96 -4.28
C PRO A 36 -7.28 8.22 -3.36
N VAL A 37 -6.83 9.48 -3.31
CA VAL A 37 -5.71 9.92 -2.47
C VAL A 37 -6.12 11.18 -1.75
N GLU A 38 -5.79 11.25 -0.46
CA GLU A 38 -5.94 12.43 0.36
C GLU A 38 -4.59 13.11 0.62
N ALA A 39 -4.59 14.40 0.99
CA ALA A 39 -3.36 15.17 1.18
C ALA A 39 -2.44 14.62 2.29
N HIS A 40 -2.99 13.82 3.22
CA HIS A 40 -2.25 13.21 4.32
C HIS A 40 -1.73 11.81 4.00
N ASP A 41 -2.03 11.25 2.83
CA ASP A 41 -1.61 9.90 2.47
C ASP A 41 -0.11 9.81 2.20
N VAL A 42 0.55 8.88 2.88
CA VAL A 42 1.96 8.56 2.65
C VAL A 42 2.10 7.32 1.78
N ALA A 43 2.83 7.44 0.66
CA ALA A 43 3.15 6.32 -0.20
C ALA A 43 4.15 5.34 0.45
N VAL A 44 3.99 4.05 0.17
CA VAL A 44 5.00 3.04 0.52
C VAL A 44 6.18 3.09 -0.45
N ARG A 45 7.35 2.60 -0.05
CA ARG A 45 8.55 2.57 -0.90
C ARG A 45 8.51 1.47 -1.95
N GLN A 46 7.89 0.35 -1.62
CA GLN A 46 7.81 -0.80 -2.51
C GLN A 46 6.43 -1.46 -2.41
N VAL A 47 5.97 -2.02 -3.52
CA VAL A 47 4.80 -2.89 -3.59
C VAL A 47 5.27 -4.26 -4.07
N VAL A 48 4.85 -5.31 -3.40
CA VAL A 48 5.09 -6.70 -3.78
C VAL A 48 3.74 -7.35 -3.97
N CYS A 49 3.46 -7.80 -5.18
CA CYS A 49 2.29 -8.59 -5.49
C CYS A 49 2.70 -9.97 -6.00
N GLY A 50 1.78 -10.93 -5.87
CA GLY A 50 1.91 -12.24 -6.49
C GLY A 50 2.05 -12.13 -8.01
N ASP A 51 2.40 -13.26 -8.63
CA ASP A 51 2.39 -13.38 -10.08
C ASP A 51 0.94 -13.64 -10.54
N PRO A 52 0.31 -12.76 -11.34
CA PRO A 52 -1.07 -12.95 -11.78
C PRO A 52 -1.27 -14.22 -12.61
N GLU A 53 -0.20 -14.72 -13.25
CA GLU A 53 -0.26 -15.91 -14.11
C GLU A 53 -0.01 -17.21 -13.35
N ARG A 54 0.29 -17.12 -12.05
CA ARG A 54 0.56 -18.28 -11.20
C ARG A 54 -0.53 -18.39 -10.13
N PRO A 55 -1.54 -19.27 -10.32
CA PRO A 55 -2.55 -19.49 -9.30
C PRO A 55 -1.87 -19.95 -8.01
N SER A 56 -2.29 -19.36 -6.89
CA SER A 56 -1.97 -19.89 -5.56
C SER A 56 -2.60 -21.28 -5.45
N GLU A 57 -1.77 -22.29 -5.20
CA GLU A 57 -2.15 -23.70 -5.00
C GLU A 57 -3.26 -23.87 -3.95
#